data_AF-A0A8W8N421-F1
#
_entry.id   AF-A0A8W8N421-F1
#
_cell.length_a   1.000
_cell.length_b   1.000
_cell.length_c   1.000
_cell.angle_alpha   90.00
_cell.angle_beta   90.00
_cell.angle_gamma   90.00
#
_symmetry.space_group_name_H-M   'P 1'
#
loop_
_entity.id
_entity.type
_entity.pdbx_description
1 polymer ?
#
loop_
_entity_poly.entity_id
_entity_poly.type
_entity_poly.pdbx_seq_one_letter_code
_entity_poly.pdbx_strand_id
1 'polypeptide(L)'
;LSTDCTPEEFTKCMPECCSESKCQTKTEDQCQLMSIDEIINGSADFPGMIPLINQYLNSMEDMDLDVDTRCTISNYLNLISHRASGKSETTARWMRTFVLHHQDYKQDSVVSDRINYDLMQACIDRSKCCMSATKTNLTIPEALIKSENYLNKKNPFTYTNTMREDMVNGE
;
A
#
# COMPACT_ATOMS: atom_id res chain seq x y z
N LEU A 1 -4.87 -16.10 18.64
CA LEU A 1 -6.28 -16.01 18.18
C LEU A 1 -6.32 -16.56 16.76
N SER A 2 -7.07 -17.64 16.54
CA SER A 2 -7.20 -18.29 15.24
C SER A 2 -8.10 -17.43 14.36
N THR A 3 -7.57 -16.91 13.25
CA THR A 3 -8.41 -16.32 12.21
C THR A 3 -8.89 -17.45 11.31
N ASP A 4 -10.01 -18.06 11.69
CA ASP A 4 -10.71 -19.11 10.93
C ASP A 4 -11.47 -18.49 9.75
N CYS A 5 -10.77 -17.76 8.88
CA CYS A 5 -11.36 -17.28 7.64
C CYS A 5 -10.42 -17.63 6.49
N THR A 6 -10.86 -18.56 5.66
CA THR A 6 -10.09 -19.04 4.53
C THR A 6 -10.07 -18.00 3.41
N PRO A 7 -9.02 -17.92 2.58
CA PRO A 7 -8.96 -16.98 1.45
C PRO A 7 -10.14 -17.10 0.47
N GLU A 8 -10.74 -18.29 0.38
CA GLU A 8 -11.92 -18.56 -0.46
C GLU A 8 -13.20 -17.88 0.08
N GLU A 9 -13.36 -17.79 1.40
CA GLU A 9 -14.49 -17.11 2.04
C GLU A 9 -14.43 -15.59 1.88
N PHE A 10 -13.22 -15.02 1.91
CA PHE A 10 -12.99 -13.59 1.68
C PHE A 10 -13.38 -13.15 0.26
N THR A 11 -13.06 -14.00 -0.74
CA THR A 11 -13.30 -13.69 -2.16
C THR A 11 -14.79 -13.67 -2.52
N LYS A 12 -15.62 -14.40 -1.75
CA LYS A 12 -17.07 -14.46 -1.95
C LYS A 12 -17.81 -13.18 -1.52
N CYS A 13 -17.25 -12.40 -0.59
CA CYS A 13 -17.84 -11.13 -0.14
C CYS A 13 -17.47 -9.93 -1.01
N MET A 14 -16.48 -10.06 -1.88
CA MET A 14 -15.92 -8.94 -2.63
C MET A 14 -16.80 -8.36 -3.77
N PRO A 15 -17.72 -9.10 -4.43
CA PRO A 15 -18.49 -8.52 -5.54
C PRO A 15 -19.73 -7.73 -5.11
N GLU A 16 -20.15 -7.74 -3.84
CA GLU A 16 -21.38 -7.04 -3.40
C GLU A 16 -21.15 -5.63 -2.83
N CYS A 17 -19.91 -5.15 -2.72
CA CYS A 17 -19.61 -3.87 -2.05
C CYS A 17 -19.60 -2.62 -2.97
N CYS A 18 -20.01 -2.71 -4.24
CA CYS A 18 -19.89 -1.61 -5.22
C CYS A 18 -21.20 -1.12 -5.84
N SER A 19 -22.31 -1.09 -5.09
CA SER A 19 -23.46 -0.26 -5.49
C SER A 19 -23.99 0.53 -4.29
N GLU A 20 -23.85 1.85 -4.39
CA GLU A 20 -24.40 2.84 -3.46
C GLU A 20 -25.88 2.56 -3.21
N SER A 21 -26.24 2.25 -1.95
CA SER A 21 -27.49 2.67 -1.26
C SER A 21 -28.15 1.63 -0.36
N LYS A 22 -27.63 0.40 -0.16
CA LYS A 22 -28.25 -0.53 0.81
C LYS A 22 -27.32 -1.66 1.30
N CYS A 23 -26.24 -1.29 1.99
CA CYS A 23 -25.55 -2.23 2.88
C CYS A 23 -26.29 -2.25 4.23
N GLN A 24 -27.43 -2.94 4.25
CA GLN A 24 -28.08 -3.41 5.48
C GLN A 24 -28.38 -4.90 5.28
N THR A 25 -27.33 -5.68 5.03
CA THR A 25 -27.38 -7.12 5.25
C THR A 25 -26.83 -7.37 6.65
N LYS A 26 -27.58 -8.14 7.44
CA LYS A 26 -27.26 -8.48 8.83
C LYS A 26 -25.93 -9.23 8.91
N THR A 27 -24.85 -8.49 9.04
CA THR A 27 -23.51 -8.95 9.41
C THR A 27 -22.91 -7.93 10.37
N GLU A 28 -23.71 -7.49 11.34
CA GLU A 28 -23.32 -6.46 12.32
C GLU A 28 -22.23 -6.96 13.29
N ASP A 29 -21.97 -8.27 13.36
CA ASP A 29 -21.06 -8.87 14.34
C ASP A 29 -19.61 -9.07 13.84
N GLN A 30 -19.26 -8.76 12.59
CA GLN A 30 -17.91 -9.06 12.05
C GLN A 30 -17.12 -7.87 11.51
N CYS A 31 -17.74 -6.69 11.37
CA CYS A 31 -17.07 -5.49 10.87
C CYS A 31 -17.20 -4.35 11.86
N GLN A 32 -16.06 -3.75 12.22
CA GLN A 32 -16.01 -2.60 13.12
C GLN A 32 -15.61 -1.35 12.34
N LEU A 33 -16.26 -0.22 12.64
CA LEU A 33 -15.84 1.09 12.13
C LEU A 33 -14.48 1.46 12.76
N MET A 34 -13.48 1.68 11.91
CA MET A 34 -12.13 2.09 12.30
C MET A 34 -11.62 3.17 11.35
N SER A 35 -10.83 4.09 11.86
CA SER A 35 -10.07 5.04 11.05
C SER A 35 -8.91 4.33 10.34
N ILE A 36 -8.40 4.97 9.28
CA ILE A 36 -7.21 4.47 8.57
C ILE A 36 -6.00 4.37 9.51
N ASP A 37 -5.89 5.29 10.49
CA ASP A 37 -4.84 5.24 11.50
C ASP A 37 -4.94 3.97 12.35
N GLU A 38 -6.13 3.64 12.84
CA GLU A 38 -6.36 2.45 13.67
C GLU A 38 -6.17 1.15 12.89
N ILE A 39 -6.56 1.11 11.61
CA ILE A 39 -6.34 -0.06 10.75
C ILE A 39 -4.83 -0.30 10.52
N ILE A 40 -4.07 0.76 10.28
CA ILE A 40 -2.65 0.66 9.91
C ILE A 40 -1.75 0.53 11.13
N ASN A 41 -1.93 1.40 12.12
CA ASN A 41 -1.07 1.52 13.29
C ASN A 41 -1.60 0.77 14.51
N GLY A 42 -2.88 0.42 14.52
CA GLY A 42 -3.55 -0.28 15.61
C GLY A 42 -4.37 0.64 16.51
N SER A 43 -5.16 0.01 17.36
CA SER A 43 -5.94 0.61 18.45
C SER A 43 -5.75 -0.24 19.73
N ALA A 44 -6.53 0.02 20.77
CA ALA A 44 -6.49 -0.80 21.99
C ALA A 44 -6.91 -2.26 21.73
N ASP A 45 -7.87 -2.46 20.82
CA ASP A 45 -8.51 -3.76 20.58
C ASP A 45 -7.97 -4.47 19.33
N PHE A 46 -7.31 -3.72 18.43
CA PHE A 46 -6.78 -4.23 17.18
C PHE A 46 -5.29 -3.92 17.05
N PRO A 47 -4.40 -4.91 16.82
CA PRO A 47 -2.97 -4.68 16.77
C PRO A 47 -2.52 -3.78 15.61
N GLY A 48 -3.27 -3.66 14.51
CA GLY A 48 -2.86 -2.89 13.34
C GLY A 48 -2.04 -3.69 12.33
N MET A 49 -2.09 -3.31 11.06
CA MET A 49 -1.35 -3.99 10.00
C MET A 49 0.18 -3.90 10.19
N ILE A 50 0.71 -2.73 10.54
CA ILE A 50 2.16 -2.53 10.68
C ILE A 50 2.73 -3.39 11.83
N PRO A 51 2.12 -3.42 13.03
CA PRO A 51 2.58 -4.31 14.09
C PRO A 51 2.56 -5.79 13.71
N LEU A 52 1.56 -6.25 12.95
CA LEU A 52 1.51 -7.64 12.44
C LEU A 52 2.65 -7.94 11.46
N ILE A 53 2.93 -7.01 10.53
CA ILE A 53 4.06 -7.15 9.59
C ILE A 53 5.38 -7.21 10.37
N ASN A 54 5.57 -6.35 11.37
CA ASN A 54 6.78 -6.36 12.20
C ASN A 54 6.92 -7.67 12.99
N GLN A 55 5.83 -8.24 13.50
CA GLN A 55 5.86 -9.55 14.16
C GLN A 55 6.27 -10.67 13.19
N TYR A 56 5.75 -10.65 11.96
CA TYR A 56 6.15 -11.59 10.90
C TYR A 56 7.64 -11.47 10.54
N LEU A 57 8.13 -10.25 10.37
CA LEU A 57 9.55 -10.00 10.07
C LEU A 57 10.47 -10.41 11.24
N ASN A 58 9.96 -10.42 12.47
CA ASN A 58 10.70 -10.87 13.65
C ASN A 58 10.67 -12.39 13.85
N SER A 59 9.59 -13.07 13.45
CA SER A 59 9.43 -14.52 13.67
C SER A 59 10.12 -15.38 12.61
N MET A 60 10.50 -14.79 11.48
CA MET A 60 11.28 -15.43 10.43
C MET A 60 12.78 -15.40 10.75
N GLU A 61 13.21 -16.13 11.79
CA GLU A 61 14.64 -16.24 12.19
C GLU A 61 15.53 -16.82 11.06
N ASP A 62 14.97 -17.64 10.16
CA ASP A 62 15.69 -18.27 9.04
C ASP A 62 15.81 -17.37 7.79
N MET A 63 15.24 -16.17 7.82
CA MET A 63 15.40 -15.19 6.77
C MET A 63 16.55 -14.28 7.18
N ASP A 64 17.75 -14.54 6.64
CA ASP A 64 18.93 -13.66 6.73
C ASP A 64 18.66 -12.31 6.04
N LEU A 65 17.71 -11.53 6.56
CA LEU A 65 17.47 -10.16 6.13
C LEU A 65 18.63 -9.32 6.67
N ASP A 66 19.41 -8.79 5.74
CA ASP A 66 20.44 -7.83 6.09
C ASP A 66 19.80 -6.59 6.75
N VAL A 67 20.61 -5.89 7.56
CA VAL A 67 20.18 -4.72 8.33
C VAL A 67 19.67 -3.60 7.40
N ASP A 68 20.26 -3.44 6.22
CA ASP A 68 19.89 -2.39 5.26
C ASP A 68 18.51 -2.62 4.64
N THR A 69 18.18 -3.87 4.32
CA THR A 69 16.87 -4.32 3.84
C THR A 69 15.83 -4.07 4.91
N ARG A 70 16.14 -4.40 6.17
CA ARG A 70 15.24 -4.14 7.29
C ARG A 70 15.00 -2.65 7.52
N CYS A 71 16.04 -1.83 7.51
CA CYS A 71 15.92 -0.37 7.58
C CYS A 71 15.08 0.19 6.43
N THR A 72 15.26 -0.34 5.22
CA THR A 72 14.51 0.10 4.03
C THR A 72 13.02 -0.22 4.17
N ILE A 73 12.67 -1.44 4.61
CA ILE A 73 11.27 -1.81 4.90
C ILE A 73 10.69 -0.90 5.98
N SER A 74 11.42 -0.68 7.08
CA SER A 74 10.97 0.22 8.15
C SER A 74 10.69 1.64 7.64
N ASN A 75 11.49 2.16 6.71
CA ASN A 75 11.24 3.48 6.11
C ASN A 75 9.93 3.52 5.31
N TYR A 76 9.63 2.48 4.53
CA TYR A 76 8.36 2.38 3.82
C TYR A 76 7.17 2.26 4.77
N LEU A 77 7.28 1.41 5.80
CA LEU A 77 6.22 1.26 6.81
C LEU A 77 5.99 2.57 7.57
N ASN A 78 7.05 3.31 7.91
CA ASN A 78 6.94 4.62 8.54
C ASN A 78 6.22 5.64 7.64
N LEU A 79 6.46 5.64 6.33
CA LEU A 79 5.74 6.51 5.40
C LEU A 79 4.24 6.20 5.40
N ILE A 80 3.87 4.92 5.38
CA ILE A 80 2.46 4.47 5.42
C ILE A 80 1.83 4.85 6.77
N SER A 81 2.51 4.57 7.88
CA SER A 81 2.10 4.93 9.25
C SER A 81 1.82 6.43 9.38
N HIS A 82 2.74 7.27 8.90
CA HIS A 82 2.60 8.73 8.98
C HIS A 82 1.46 9.27 8.12
N ARG A 83 1.19 8.66 6.96
CA ARG A 83 0.04 9.04 6.13
C ARG A 83 -1.29 8.62 6.76
N ALA A 84 -1.32 7.43 7.38
CA ALA A 84 -2.50 6.91 8.07
C ALA A 84 -2.87 7.78 9.28
N SER A 85 -1.88 8.16 10.10
CA SER A 85 -2.05 9.06 11.26
C SER A 85 -2.25 10.54 10.89
N GLY A 86 -2.11 10.91 9.62
CA GLY A 86 -2.20 12.30 9.15
C GLY A 86 -0.99 13.18 9.50
N LYS A 87 0.08 12.63 10.09
CA LYS A 87 1.35 13.34 10.34
C LYS A 87 2.03 13.77 9.03
N SER A 88 1.91 12.95 7.99
CA SER A 88 2.39 13.26 6.64
C SER A 88 1.21 13.44 5.69
N GLU A 89 1.19 14.54 4.95
CA GLU A 89 0.12 14.76 3.97
C GLU A 89 0.19 13.78 2.79
N THR A 90 -0.98 13.36 2.30
CA THR A 90 -1.08 12.63 1.04
C THR A 90 -0.85 13.57 -0.14
N THR A 91 -0.40 13.04 -1.27
CA THR A 91 -0.22 13.84 -2.50
C THR A 91 -1.52 14.55 -2.88
N ALA A 92 -2.66 13.86 -2.80
CA ALA A 92 -3.96 14.47 -3.08
C ALA A 92 -4.31 15.61 -2.12
N ARG A 93 -4.01 15.48 -0.82
CA ARG A 93 -4.21 16.57 0.15
C ARG A 93 -3.31 17.75 -0.16
N TRP A 94 -2.03 17.51 -0.40
CA TRP A 94 -1.08 18.55 -0.80
C TRP A 94 -1.51 19.28 -2.07
N MET A 95 -1.91 18.56 -3.14
CA MET A 95 -2.37 19.17 -4.39
C MET A 95 -3.60 20.06 -4.17
N ARG A 96 -4.58 19.60 -3.38
CA ARG A 96 -5.75 20.42 -3.03
C ARG A 96 -5.33 21.66 -2.25
N THR A 97 -4.48 21.51 -1.24
CA THR A 97 -3.94 22.64 -0.47
C THR A 97 -3.21 23.63 -1.38
N PHE A 98 -2.41 23.16 -2.33
CA PHE A 98 -1.70 23.99 -3.30
C PHE A 98 -2.68 24.83 -4.14
N VAL A 99 -3.68 24.17 -4.74
CA VAL A 99 -4.69 24.86 -5.57
C VAL A 99 -5.51 25.84 -4.74
N LEU A 100 -5.95 25.46 -3.55
CA LEU A 100 -6.77 26.30 -2.65
C LEU A 100 -6.07 27.60 -2.26
N HIS A 101 -4.74 27.59 -2.11
CA HIS A 101 -3.95 28.76 -1.74
C HIS A 101 -3.33 29.50 -2.94
N HIS A 102 -3.65 29.08 -4.16
CA HIS A 102 -3.14 29.72 -5.37
C HIS A 102 -3.82 31.08 -5.58
N GLN A 103 -3.04 32.12 -5.92
CA GLN A 103 -3.55 33.51 -6.05
C GLN A 103 -4.67 33.64 -7.09
N ASP A 104 -4.56 32.89 -8.19
CA ASP A 104 -5.54 32.90 -9.28
C ASP A 104 -6.78 32.01 -9.01
N TYR A 105 -6.83 31.28 -7.90
CA TYR A 105 -7.97 30.40 -7.59
C TYR A 105 -9.13 31.21 -6.99
N LYS A 106 -10.30 31.12 -7.63
CA LYS A 106 -11.47 31.94 -7.30
C LYS A 106 -12.50 31.24 -6.40
N GLN A 107 -12.11 30.12 -5.78
CA GLN A 107 -13.03 29.26 -5.00
C GLN A 107 -14.23 28.77 -5.80
N ASP A 108 -14.09 28.69 -7.11
CA ASP A 108 -15.11 28.26 -8.08
C ASP A 108 -14.95 26.79 -8.49
N SER A 109 -14.03 26.05 -7.84
CA SER A 109 -13.66 24.67 -8.19
C SER A 109 -13.10 24.51 -9.60
N VAL A 110 -12.65 25.60 -10.23
CA VAL A 110 -12.03 25.59 -11.56
C VAL A 110 -10.51 25.74 -11.42
N VAL A 111 -9.76 24.83 -12.03
CA VAL A 111 -8.29 24.91 -12.14
C VAL A 111 -7.95 25.48 -13.51
N SER A 112 -7.51 26.73 -13.55
CA SER A 112 -7.09 27.40 -14.79
C SER A 112 -5.74 26.86 -15.29
N ASP A 113 -5.43 27.09 -16.57
CA ASP A 113 -4.17 26.67 -17.18
C ASP A 113 -2.93 27.19 -16.42
N ARG A 114 -3.03 28.38 -15.84
CA ARG A 114 -1.96 28.97 -15.02
C ARG A 114 -1.75 28.21 -13.72
N ILE A 115 -2.83 27.91 -12.98
CA ILE A 115 -2.75 27.10 -11.76
C ILE A 115 -2.19 25.71 -12.07
N ASN A 116 -2.62 25.11 -13.20
CA ASN A 116 -2.14 23.81 -13.63
C ASN A 116 -0.64 23.83 -13.96
N TYR A 117 -0.17 24.85 -14.68
CA TYR A 117 1.26 25.03 -14.96
C TYR A 117 2.09 25.13 -13.68
N ASP A 118 1.68 25.98 -12.75
CA ASP A 118 2.38 26.19 -11.49
C ASP A 118 2.38 24.92 -10.61
N LEU A 119 1.27 24.16 -10.63
CA LEU A 119 1.19 22.87 -9.95
C LEU A 119 2.17 21.84 -10.55
N MET A 120 2.26 21.75 -11.88
CA MET A 120 3.19 20.84 -12.55
C MET A 120 4.65 21.21 -12.25
N GLN A 121 4.96 22.50 -12.23
CA GLN A 121 6.29 22.99 -11.85
C GLN A 121 6.63 22.60 -10.41
N ALA A 122 5.70 22.79 -9.47
CA ALA A 122 5.87 22.37 -8.08
C ALA A 122 6.06 20.86 -7.92
N CYS A 123 5.37 20.04 -8.72
CA CYS A 123 5.55 18.58 -8.76
C CYS A 123 6.98 18.21 -9.22
N ILE A 124 7.47 18.84 -10.29
CA ILE A 124 8.82 18.62 -10.81
C ILE A 124 9.86 18.98 -9.74
N ASP A 125 9.72 20.13 -9.10
CA ASP A 125 10.69 20.60 -8.11
C ASP A 125 10.70 19.73 -6.85
N ARG A 126 9.53 19.23 -6.42
CA ARG A 126 9.44 18.25 -5.32
C ARG A 126 10.05 16.90 -5.69
N SER A 127 9.95 16.47 -6.95
CA SER A 127 10.55 15.21 -7.44
C SER A 127 12.08 15.26 -7.45
N LYS A 128 12.68 16.41 -7.80
CA LYS A 128 14.14 16.57 -7.86
C LYS A 128 14.82 16.39 -6.49
N CYS A 129 14.18 16.80 -5.40
CA CYS A 129 14.78 16.80 -4.06
C CYS A 129 15.03 15.39 -3.49
N CYS A 130 14.34 14.36 -4.00
CA CYS A 130 14.42 13.00 -3.48
C CYS A 130 15.12 11.98 -4.39
N MET A 131 15.88 12.43 -5.40
CA MET A 131 16.74 11.56 -6.21
C MET A 131 18.02 11.16 -5.45
N SER A 132 17.89 10.68 -4.21
CA SER A 132 18.90 9.78 -3.65
C SER A 132 18.85 8.52 -4.51
N ALA A 133 19.98 8.09 -5.08
CA ALA A 133 20.05 6.92 -5.97
C ALA A 133 19.15 5.78 -5.44
N THR A 134 18.11 5.46 -6.21
CA THR A 134 17.14 4.43 -5.87
C THR A 134 17.88 3.13 -5.57
N LYS A 135 17.78 2.61 -4.34
CA LYS A 135 18.36 1.30 -3.98
C LYS A 135 17.66 0.14 -4.74
N THR A 136 16.51 0.41 -5.31
CA THR A 136 15.75 -0.52 -6.14
C THR A 136 16.37 -0.65 -7.53
N ASN A 137 17.02 -1.79 -7.78
CA ASN A 137 17.33 -2.26 -9.13
C ASN A 137 16.11 -3.04 -9.67
N LEU A 138 16.03 -3.24 -10.99
CA LEU A 138 15.05 -4.12 -11.63
C LEU A 138 15.19 -5.60 -11.20
N THR A 139 16.29 -5.96 -10.55
CA THR A 139 16.53 -7.30 -9.98
C THR A 139 15.62 -7.58 -8.79
N ILE A 140 14.87 -8.68 -8.86
CA ILE A 140 14.04 -9.17 -7.75
C ILE A 140 14.97 -9.52 -6.57
N PRO A 141 14.76 -8.93 -5.37
CA PRO A 141 15.54 -9.28 -4.18
C PRO A 141 15.50 -10.78 -3.86
N GLU A 142 16.65 -11.34 -3.46
CA GLU A 142 16.78 -12.77 -3.10
C GLU A 142 15.77 -13.21 -2.03
N ALA A 143 15.45 -12.31 -1.10
CA ALA A 143 14.44 -12.54 -0.07
C ALA A 143 13.04 -12.84 -0.66
N LEU A 144 12.64 -12.14 -1.74
CA LEU A 144 11.37 -12.41 -2.42
C LEU A 144 11.40 -13.75 -3.14
N ILE A 145 12.49 -14.07 -3.85
CA ILE A 145 12.67 -15.36 -4.52
C ILE A 145 12.59 -16.51 -3.50
N LYS A 146 13.25 -16.38 -2.34
CA LYS A 146 13.20 -17.36 -1.25
C LYS A 146 11.78 -17.52 -0.70
N SER A 147 11.05 -16.41 -0.54
CA SER A 147 9.67 -16.43 -0.06
C SER A 147 8.70 -17.11 -1.04
N GLU A 148 8.85 -16.85 -2.34
CA GLU A 148 8.05 -17.46 -3.39
C GLU A 148 8.29 -18.98 -3.45
N ASN A 149 9.56 -19.39 -3.38
CA ASN A 149 9.93 -20.81 -3.29
C ASN A 149 9.38 -21.50 -2.03
N TYR A 150 9.37 -20.81 -0.88
CA TYR A 150 8.79 -21.33 0.36
C TYR A 150 7.27 -21.55 0.24
N LEU A 151 6.56 -20.59 -0.36
CA LEU A 151 5.11 -20.69 -0.59
C LEU A 151 4.79 -21.80 -1.59
N ASN A 152 5.52 -21.88 -2.70
CA ASN A 152 5.37 -22.93 -3.71
C ASN A 152 5.63 -24.34 -3.13
N LYS A 153 6.55 -24.45 -2.17
CA LYS A 153 6.83 -25.72 -1.47
C LYS A 153 5.72 -26.13 -0.50
N LYS A 154 4.98 -25.17 0.08
CA LYS A 154 3.88 -25.43 1.02
C LYS A 154 2.52 -25.62 0.35
N ASN A 155 2.34 -25.14 -0.88
CA ASN A 155 1.08 -25.23 -1.60
C ASN A 155 1.29 -25.85 -2.99
N PRO A 156 0.97 -27.15 -3.21
CA PRO A 156 1.19 -27.82 -4.48
C PRO A 156 0.28 -27.33 -5.63
N PHE A 157 -0.63 -26.39 -5.34
CA PHE A 157 -1.37 -25.63 -6.36
C PHE A 157 -0.83 -24.21 -6.42
N THR A 158 0.16 -23.97 -7.28
CA THR A 158 0.55 -22.60 -7.63
C THR A 158 0.55 -22.42 -9.13
N TYR A 159 -0.15 -21.35 -9.53
CA TYR A 159 -0.33 -20.84 -10.87
C TYR A 159 1.05 -20.58 -11.47
N THR A 160 1.50 -21.43 -12.39
CA THR A 160 2.75 -21.19 -13.09
C THR A 160 2.58 -19.95 -13.95
N ASN A 161 3.52 -19.01 -13.81
CA ASN A 161 3.69 -17.84 -14.68
C ASN A 161 4.15 -18.26 -16.11
N THR A 162 3.64 -19.39 -16.63
CA THR A 162 3.93 -19.92 -17.96
C THR A 162 3.25 -19.15 -19.08
N MET A 163 2.57 -18.02 -18.80
CA MET A 163 2.01 -17.15 -19.85
C MET A 163 2.89 -15.94 -20.23
N ARG A 164 4.14 -15.86 -19.73
CA ARG A 164 5.06 -14.78 -20.12
C ARG A 164 6.21 -15.23 -21.03
N GLU A 165 6.54 -16.52 -21.09
CA GLU A 165 7.62 -17.00 -21.96
C GLU A 165 7.18 -17.25 -23.40
N ASP A 166 5.89 -17.53 -23.65
CA ASP A 166 5.37 -17.81 -25.00
C ASP A 166 5.09 -16.57 -25.85
N MET A 167 5.28 -15.34 -25.34
CA MET A 167 5.16 -14.10 -26.14
C MET A 167 6.50 -13.41 -26.43
N VAL A 168 7.62 -13.96 -25.93
CA VAL A 168 8.96 -13.38 -26.16
C VAL A 168 9.80 -14.21 -27.15
N ASN A 169 9.44 -15.47 -27.39
CA ASN A 169 10.16 -16.36 -28.32
C ASN A 169 9.23 -17.04 -29.35
N GLY A 170 8.27 -16.29 -29.90
CA GLY A 170 7.57 -16.67 -31.12
C GLY A 170 8.18 -15.92 -32.30
N GLU A 171 9.10 -16.58 -33.00
CA GLU A 171 9.49 -16.25 -34.38
C GLU A 171 8.29 -16.37 -35.34
#